data_AF-A0A3A8PZY2-F1
#
_entry.id   AF-A0A3A8PZY2-F1
#
_cell.length_a   1.000
_cell.length_b   1.000
_cell.length_c   1.000
_cell.angle_alpha   90.00
_cell.angle_beta   90.00
_cell.angle_gamma   90.00
#
_symmetry.space_group_name_H-M   'P 1'
#
loop_
_entity.id
_entity.type
_entity.pdbx_description
1 polymer ?
#
loop_
_entity_poly.entity_id
_entity_poly.type
_entity_poly.pdbx_seq_one_letter_code
_entity_poly.pdbx_strand_id
1 'polypeptide(L)' 'MKPHVICHMVSSIDGRIILKHWPEPGPVHGEYERTAATFDADAWMCGRITMQDFAAKGDVPKPPPPAPVQASASG' A
#
# COMPACT_ATOMS: atom_id res chain seq x y z
N MET A 1 -3.78 21.02 1.60
CA MET A 1 -2.81 20.35 0.71
C MET A 1 -3.40 19.03 0.24
N LYS A 2 -3.20 18.66 -1.04
CA LYS A 2 -3.65 17.36 -1.61
C LYS A 2 -2.43 16.43 -1.65
N PRO A 3 -2.52 15.17 -1.18
CA PRO A 3 -1.39 14.24 -1.24
C PRO A 3 -1.01 13.96 -2.70
N HIS A 4 0.31 13.84 -2.95
CA HIS A 4 0.82 13.33 -4.21
C HIS A 4 0.72 11.81 -4.20
N VAL A 5 0.06 11.22 -5.21
CA VAL A 5 -0.26 9.78 -5.23
C VAL A 5 0.47 9.11 -6.38
N ILE A 6 1.27 8.10 -6.05
CA ILE A 6 1.93 7.23 -7.02
C ILE A 6 1.17 5.90 -7.04
N CYS A 7 0.70 5.49 -8.22
CA CYS A 7 0.14 4.16 -8.43
C CYS A 7 1.27 3.21 -8.82
N HIS A 8 1.75 2.40 -7.87
CA HIS A 8 2.73 1.35 -8.13
C HIS A 8 2.04 -0.02 -8.16
N MET A 9 2.21 -0.76 -9.26
CA MET A 9 1.63 -2.08 -9.47
C MET A 9 2.68 -3.00 -10.09
N VAL A 10 2.72 -4.24 -9.61
CA VAL A 10 3.52 -5.31 -10.21
C VAL A 10 2.57 -6.25 -10.94
N SER A 11 2.81 -6.49 -12.23
CA SER A 11 1.99 -7.34 -13.09
C SER A 11 2.85 -8.26 -13.95
N SER A 12 2.28 -9.39 -14.35
CA SER A 12 2.84 -10.22 -15.42
C SER A 12 2.74 -9.49 -16.77
N ILE A 13 3.40 -10.04 -17.80
CA ILE A 13 3.35 -9.49 -19.16
C ILE A 13 1.93 -9.48 -19.73
N ASP A 14 1.09 -10.45 -19.35
CA ASP A 14 -0.34 -10.51 -19.72
C ASP A 14 -1.26 -9.68 -18.80
N GLY A 15 -0.68 -8.87 -17.90
CA GLY A 15 -1.41 -7.91 -17.07
C GLY A 15 -2.11 -8.48 -15.85
N ARG A 16 -1.83 -9.74 -15.46
CA ARG A 16 -2.39 -10.33 -14.23
C ARG A 16 -1.59 -9.87 -13.02
N ILE A 17 -2.29 -9.59 -11.93
CA ILE A 17 -1.69 -9.12 -10.66
C ILE A 17 -1.81 -10.15 -9.52
N ILE A 18 -2.48 -11.28 -9.76
CA ILE A 18 -2.62 -12.35 -8.78
C ILE A 18 -1.47 -13.34 -8.96
N LEU A 19 -0.52 -13.31 -8.03
CA LEU A 19 0.74 -14.07 -8.08
C LEU A 19 0.54 -15.60 -8.13
N LYS A 20 -0.58 -16.13 -7.62
CA LYS A 20 -0.92 -17.57 -7.67
C LYS A 20 -0.90 -18.14 -9.10
N HIS A 21 -1.10 -17.30 -10.11
CA HIS A 21 -1.11 -17.71 -11.52
C HIS A 21 0.23 -17.51 -12.22
N TRP A 22 1.27 -17.06 -11.53
CA TRP A 22 2.56 -16.79 -12.12
C TRP A 22 3.47 -18.02 -12.00
N PRO A 23 4.19 -18.41 -13.07
CA PRO A 23 5.09 -19.56 -13.02
C PRO A 23 6.20 -19.43 -11.97
N GLU A 24 6.77 -18.23 -11.83
CA GLU A 24 7.83 -17.90 -10.88
C GLU A 24 7.67 -16.43 -10.44
N PRO A 25 6.98 -16.16 -9.31
CA PRO A 25 6.66 -14.80 -8.93
C PRO A 25 7.87 -14.00 -8.42
N GLY A 26 9.01 -14.62 -8.09
CA GLY A 26 10.19 -13.92 -7.58
C GLY A 26 9.94 -13.08 -6.30
N PRO A 27 10.87 -12.21 -5.89
CA PRO A 27 10.75 -11.38 -4.69
C PRO A 27 9.90 -10.11 -4.91
N VAL A 28 8.77 -10.21 -5.63
CA VAL A 28 7.94 -9.06 -6.05
C VAL A 28 7.43 -8.18 -4.91
N HIS A 29 7.25 -8.72 -3.71
CA HIS A 29 6.86 -7.93 -2.55
C HIS A 29 7.92 -6.88 -2.15
N GLY A 30 9.20 -7.18 -2.36
CA GLY A 30 10.29 -6.25 -2.04
C GLY A 30 10.31 -4.99 -2.91
N GLU A 31 9.77 -5.08 -4.14
CA GLU A 31 9.70 -3.94 -5.06
C GLU A 31 8.73 -2.85 -4.56
N TYR A 32 7.68 -3.23 -3.83
CA TYR A 32 6.81 -2.28 -3.17
C TYR A 32 7.61 -1.47 -2.15
N GLU A 33 8.25 -2.13 -1.19
CA GLU A 33 9.04 -1.46 -0.13
C GLU A 33 10.18 -0.60 -0.71
N ARG A 34 10.89 -1.13 -1.72
CA ARG A 34 11.92 -0.37 -2.44
C ARG A 34 11.35 0.90 -3.08
N THR A 35 10.18 0.81 -3.71
CA THR A 35 9.51 1.96 -4.33
C THR A 35 9.10 2.98 -3.28
N ALA A 36 8.51 2.55 -2.16
CA ALA A 36 8.15 3.44 -1.05
C ALA A 36 9.37 4.18 -0.49
N ALA A 37 10.49 3.47 -0.28
CA ALA A 37 11.74 4.07 0.16
C ALA A 37 12.34 5.04 -0.87
N THR A 38 12.18 4.77 -2.17
CA THR A 38 12.68 5.65 -3.24
C THR A 38 11.97 7.00 -3.29
N PHE A 39 10.69 7.04 -2.90
CA PHE A 39 9.85 8.23 -2.95
C PHE A 39 9.52 8.82 -1.57
N ASP A 40 10.18 8.34 -0.52
CA ASP A 40 9.91 8.71 0.88
C ASP A 40 8.40 8.70 1.20
N ALA A 41 7.72 7.61 0.81
CA ALA A 41 6.27 7.52 0.92
C ALA A 41 5.81 7.43 2.39
N ASP A 42 4.90 8.31 2.79
CA ASP A 42 4.35 8.34 4.15
C ASP A 42 3.29 7.25 4.42
N ALA A 43 2.65 6.73 3.37
CA ALA A 43 1.48 5.87 3.50
C ALA A 43 1.26 4.92 2.31
N TRP A 44 0.54 3.84 2.59
CA TRP A 44 0.05 2.86 1.62
C TRP A 44 -1.45 2.99 1.41
N MET A 45 -1.90 2.70 0.19
CA MET A 45 -3.33 2.60 -0.13
C MET A 45 -3.58 1.38 -1.02
N CYS A 46 -4.54 0.55 -0.63
CA CYS A 46 -5.00 -0.56 -1.44
C CYS A 46 -6.51 -0.73 -1.33
N GLY A 47 -7.10 -1.48 -2.26
CA GLY A 47 -8.51 -1.84 -2.19
C GLY A 47 -8.81 -2.71 -0.96
N ARG A 48 -10.07 -2.67 -0.49
CA ARG A 48 -10.56 -3.45 0.64
C ARG A 48 -10.27 -4.95 0.50
N ILE A 49 -10.49 -5.51 -0.69
CA ILE A 49 -10.30 -6.95 -0.96
C ILE A 49 -8.84 -7.33 -0.77
N THR A 50 -7.91 -6.54 -1.30
CA THR A 50 -6.48 -6.73 -1.08
C THR A 50 -6.13 -6.64 0.41
N MET A 51 -6.65 -5.65 1.13
CA MET A 51 -6.34 -5.47 2.56
C MET A 51 -6.84 -6.62 3.43
N GLN A 52 -7.90 -7.33 3.03
CA GLN A 52 -8.41 -8.50 3.78
C GLN A 52 -7.36 -9.61 3.93
N ASP A 53 -6.47 -9.78 2.94
CA ASP A 53 -5.40 -10.78 3.00
C ASP A 53 -4.29 -10.40 4.01
N PHE A 54 -4.11 -9.11 4.28
CA PHE A 54 -3.11 -8.57 5.23
C PHE A 54 -3.68 -8.26 6.61
N ALA A 55 -5.00 -8.18 6.74
CA ALA A 55 -5.66 -7.90 7.99
C ALA A 55 -5.37 -9.02 9.01
N ALA A 56 -5.09 -8.63 10.25
CA ALA A 56 -4.93 -9.60 11.32
C ALA A 56 -6.23 -10.41 11.49
N LYS A 57 -6.07 -11.72 11.72
CA LYS A 57 -7.20 -12.61 12.01
C LYS A 57 -7.58 -12.46 13.49
N GLY A 58 -8.70 -11.80 13.77
CA GLY A 58 -9.23 -11.60 15.13
C GLY A 58 -9.67 -10.17 15.42
N ASP A 59 -10.15 -9.90 16.64
CA ASP A 59 -10.47 -8.55 17.08
C ASP A 59 -9.20 -7.72 17.21
N VAL A 60 -8.93 -6.88 16.21
CA VAL A 60 -7.87 -5.86 16.30
C VAL A 60 -8.45 -4.68 17.09
N PRO A 61 -7.85 -4.32 18.24
CA PRO A 61 -8.26 -3.12 18.95
C PRO A 61 -8.22 -1.93 18.00
N LYS A 62 -9.35 -1.23 17.85
CA LYS A 62 -9.41 -0.03 17.02
C LYS A 62 -8.36 0.95 17.55
N PRO A 63 -7.40 1.41 16.72
CA PRO A 63 -6.49 2.43 17.16
C PRO A 63 -7.30 3.67 17.60
N PRO A 64 -6.85 4.40 18.64
CA PRO A 64 -7.47 5.67 18.98
C PRO A 64 -7.51 6.54 17.72
N PRO A 65 -8.56 7.38 17.56
CA PRO A 65 -8.65 8.24 16.40
C PRO A 65 -7.34 9.01 16.23
N PRO A 66 -6.77 9.06 15.02
CA PRO A 66 -5.56 9.86 14.81
C PRO A 66 -5.85 11.29 15.26
N ALA A 67 -4.85 11.94 15.85
CA ALA A 67 -4.92 13.37 16.08
C ALA A 67 -5.29 14.05 14.76
N PRO A 68 -6.15 15.08 14.77
CA PRO A 68 -6.49 15.81 13.55
C PRO A 68 -5.19 16.20 12.84
N VAL A 69 -5.07 15.80 11.57
CA VAL A 69 -3.95 16.24 10.73
C VAL A 69 -3.97 17.76 10.76
N GLN A 70 -3.00 18.36 11.46
CA GLN A 70 -2.89 19.80 11.59
C GLN A 70 -2.73 20.34 10.17
N ALA A 71 -3.72 21.09 9.67
CA ALA A 71 -3.56 21.81 8.43
C ALA A 71 -2.41 22.78 8.65
N SER A 72 -1.29 22.62 7.93
CA SER A 72 -0.25 23.65 7.94
C SER A 72 -0.91 24.92 7.40
N ALA A 73 -1.12 25.90 8.26
CA ALA A 73 -1.46 27.24 7.85
C ALA A 73 -0.23 27.80 7.15
N SER A 74 -0.15 27.63 5.83
CA SER A 74 0.75 28.40 4.99
C SER A 74 0.19 29.82 4.94
N GLY A 75 0.84 30.73 5.67
CA GLY A 75 0.68 32.17 5.54
C GLY A 75 1.38 32.71 4.29
#